data_AF-A0A960QG51-F1
#
_entry.id   AF-A0A960QG51-F1
#
_cell.length_a   1.000
_cell.length_b   1.000
_cell.length_c   1.000
_cell.angle_alpha   90.00
_cell.angle_beta   90.00
_cell.angle_gamma   90.00
#
_symmetry.space_group_name_H-M   'P 1'
#
loop_
_entity.id
_entity.type
_entity.pdbx_description
1 polymer ?
#
loop_
_entity_poly.entity_id
_entity_poly.type
_entity_poly.pdbx_seq_one_letter_code
_entity_poly.pdbx_strand_id
1 'polypeptide(L)'
;MANSKHNGRKKKQKCAIRISQTTFPLDYREATSEFLRAYLTCVLTELDGNVTEASRALCVSRRTLQLQTTKLDIDVAAIRNGK
;
A
#
# COMPACT_ATOMS: atom_id res chain seq x y z
N MET A 1 -53.87 -17.65 -23.93
CA MET A 1 -53.30 -18.90 -23.37
C MET A 1 -52.00 -18.54 -22.67
N ALA A 2 -51.92 -18.77 -21.36
CA ALA A 2 -50.88 -18.24 -20.48
C ALA A 2 -49.62 -19.13 -20.43
N ASN A 3 -48.49 -18.46 -20.16
CA ASN A 3 -47.11 -18.94 -20.05
C ASN A 3 -46.88 -20.17 -19.15
N SER A 4 -45.84 -20.96 -19.46
CA SER A 4 -44.95 -21.44 -18.40
C SER A 4 -43.53 -21.70 -18.92
N LYS A 5 -42.61 -20.78 -18.57
CA LYS A 5 -41.16 -20.94 -18.69
C LYS A 5 -40.64 -21.50 -17.38
N HIS A 6 -39.92 -22.63 -17.39
CA HIS A 6 -39.18 -23.11 -16.22
C HIS A 6 -37.68 -23.14 -16.50
N ASN A 7 -37.00 -22.10 -16.01
CA ASN A 7 -35.55 -21.96 -15.99
C ASN A 7 -34.96 -22.91 -14.93
N GLY A 8 -34.24 -23.95 -15.39
CA GLY A 8 -33.46 -24.83 -14.54
C GLY A 8 -32.26 -24.10 -13.91
N ARG A 9 -32.38 -23.71 -12.63
CA ARG A 9 -31.27 -23.17 -11.82
C ARG A 9 -30.26 -24.29 -11.51
N LYS A 10 -29.16 -24.35 -12.26
CA LYS A 10 -28.01 -25.21 -11.92
C LYS A 10 -27.36 -24.72 -10.62
N LYS A 11 -27.38 -25.55 -9.57
CA LYS A 11 -26.69 -25.28 -8.29
C LYS A 11 -25.18 -25.24 -8.53
N LYS A 12 -24.56 -24.06 -8.38
CA LYS A 12 -23.09 -23.92 -8.42
C LYS A 12 -22.52 -24.57 -7.16
N GLN A 13 -21.79 -25.67 -7.34
CA GLN A 13 -21.00 -26.27 -6.26
C GLN A 13 -19.94 -25.24 -5.83
N LYS A 14 -19.94 -24.87 -4.56
CA LYS A 14 -18.94 -23.97 -3.99
C LYS A 14 -17.63 -24.75 -3.84
N CYS A 15 -16.65 -24.46 -4.69
CA CYS A 15 -15.29 -24.93 -4.50
C CYS A 15 -14.73 -24.21 -3.26
N ALA A 16 -14.65 -24.90 -2.12
CA ALA A 16 -14.02 -24.37 -0.93
C ALA A 16 -12.50 -24.35 -1.16
N ILE A 17 -11.96 -23.17 -1.48
CA ILE A 17 -10.52 -22.96 -1.53
C ILE A 17 -10.00 -23.13 -0.09
N ARG A 18 -9.27 -24.21 0.17
CA ARG A 18 -8.51 -24.40 1.42
C ARG A 18 -7.36 -23.39 1.41
N ILE A 19 -7.57 -22.23 1.99
CA ILE A 19 -6.47 -21.32 2.31
C ILE A 19 -5.79 -21.91 3.55
N SER A 20 -4.66 -22.58 3.36
CA SER A 20 -3.78 -22.98 4.46
C SER A 20 -3.39 -21.71 5.21
N GLN A 21 -3.76 -21.61 6.49
CA GLN A 21 -3.45 -20.45 7.33
C GLN A 21 -1.93 -20.34 7.51
N THR A 22 -1.27 -19.58 6.65
CA THR A 22 0.08 -19.08 6.89
C THR A 22 -0.06 -17.97 7.91
N THR A 23 0.25 -18.25 9.18
CA THR A 23 0.32 -17.24 10.24
C THR A 23 1.51 -16.34 9.98
N PHE A 24 1.27 -15.21 9.32
CA PHE A 24 2.24 -14.12 9.25
C PHE A 24 2.22 -13.34 10.58
N PRO A 25 3.38 -12.86 11.05
CA PRO A 25 3.49 -12.17 12.33
C PRO A 25 2.82 -10.79 12.34
N LEU A 26 2.59 -10.21 11.16
CA LEU A 26 2.03 -8.86 10.97
C LEU A 26 0.87 -8.91 9.97
N ASP A 27 -0.09 -8.01 10.16
CA ASP A 27 -1.08 -7.76 9.11
C ASP A 27 -0.40 -7.17 7.87
N TYR A 28 -0.89 -7.54 6.69
CA TYR A 28 -0.33 -7.05 5.42
C TYR A 28 -0.28 -5.52 5.37
N ARG A 29 -1.30 -4.83 5.90
CA ARG A 29 -1.36 -3.37 5.87
C ARG A 29 -0.30 -2.74 6.77
N GLU A 30 -0.03 -3.36 7.91
CA GLU A 30 0.99 -2.93 8.86
C GLU A 30 2.38 -3.11 8.24
N ALA A 31 2.66 -4.32 7.74
CA ALA A 31 3.93 -4.63 7.08
C ALA A 31 4.19 -3.69 5.87
N THR A 32 3.16 -3.39 5.08
CA THR A 32 3.28 -2.45 3.96
C THR A 32 3.59 -1.04 4.44
N SER A 33 2.99 -0.60 5.54
CA SER A 33 3.20 0.74 6.09
C SER A 33 4.59 0.89 6.70
N GLU A 34 5.09 -0.12 7.42
CA GLU A 34 6.45 -0.15 7.94
C GLU A 34 7.49 -0.15 6.82
N PHE A 35 7.30 -0.99 5.81
CA PHE A 35 8.15 -1.01 4.63
C PHE A 35 8.19 0.37 3.95
N LEU A 36 7.02 0.96 3.69
CA LEU A 36 6.96 2.26 3.01
C LEU A 36 7.64 3.37 3.84
N ARG A 37 7.46 3.34 5.17
CA ARG A 37 8.12 4.29 6.08
C ARG A 37 9.64 4.16 6.01
N ALA A 38 10.16 2.95 6.14
CA ALA A 38 11.60 2.69 6.07
C ALA A 38 12.18 3.08 4.69
N TYR A 39 11.50 2.69 3.63
CA TYR A 39 11.91 3.00 2.26
C TYR A 39 11.96 4.51 1.98
N LEU A 40 10.90 5.25 2.31
CA LEU A 40 10.87 6.70 2.11
C LEU A 40 11.90 7.41 2.98
N THR A 41 12.14 6.95 4.20
CA THR A 41 13.18 7.51 5.09
C THR A 41 14.57 7.33 4.48
N CYS A 42 14.86 6.15 3.92
CA CYS A 42 16.12 5.86 3.24
C CYS A 42 16.34 6.81 2.05
N VAL A 43 15.37 6.89 1.14
CA VAL A 43 15.46 7.74 -0.06
C VAL A 43 15.59 9.22 0.30
N LEU A 44 14.82 9.69 1.28
CA LEU A 44 14.92 11.07 1.75
C LEU A 44 16.27 11.35 2.41
N THR A 45 16.88 10.38 3.09
CA THR A 45 18.20 10.54 3.70
C THR A 45 19.30 10.59 2.65
N GLU A 46 19.24 9.73 1.62
CA GLU A 46 20.18 9.75 0.48
C GLU A 46 20.13 11.05 -0.32
N LEU A 47 18.97 11.71 -0.33
CA LEU A 47 18.71 12.95 -1.06
C LEU A 47 18.65 14.18 -0.14
N ASP A 48 19.21 14.11 1.07
CA ASP A 48 19.37 15.24 1.99
C ASP A 48 18.06 15.96 2.35
N GLY A 49 16.98 15.19 2.47
CA GLY A 49 15.63 15.71 2.70
C GLY A 49 15.06 16.50 1.51
N ASN A 50 15.67 16.44 0.33
CA ASN A 50 15.19 17.12 -0.87
C ASN A 50 13.97 16.40 -1.47
N VAL A 51 12.79 16.82 -1.02
CA VAL A 51 11.49 16.28 -1.45
C VAL A 51 11.28 16.37 -2.97
N THR A 52 11.83 17.39 -3.63
CA THR A 52 11.67 17.56 -5.09
C THR A 52 12.45 16.47 -5.83
N GLU A 53 13.71 16.26 -5.48
CA GLU A 53 14.54 15.21 -6.08
C GLU A 53 14.01 13.82 -5.72
N ALA A 54 13.59 13.60 -4.47
CA ALA A 54 12.98 12.34 -4.06
C ALA A 54 11.71 12.01 -4.84
N SER A 55 10.86 13.01 -5.11
CA SER A 55 9.64 12.80 -5.91
C SER A 55 9.94 12.41 -7.36
N ARG A 56 11.02 12.94 -7.94
CA ARG A 56 11.49 12.60 -9.28
C ARG A 56 12.07 11.18 -9.31
N ALA A 57 12.92 10.85 -8.35
CA ALA A 57 13.54 9.53 -8.24
C ALA A 57 12.49 8.41 -8.08
N LEU A 58 11.41 8.69 -7.33
CA LEU A 58 10.33 7.75 -7.09
C LEU A 58 9.22 7.77 -8.15
N CYS A 59 9.31 8.65 -9.16
CA CYS A 59 8.28 8.83 -10.18
C CYS A 59 6.88 9.11 -9.62
N VAL A 60 6.79 9.89 -8.52
CA VAL A 60 5.52 10.27 -7.90
C VAL A 60 5.38 11.78 -7.84
N SER A 61 4.13 12.27 -7.77
CA SER A 61 3.93 13.71 -7.57
C SER A 61 4.47 14.15 -6.20
N ARG A 62 5.02 15.36 -6.14
CA ARG A 62 5.48 15.96 -4.88
C ARG A 62 4.37 15.98 -3.81
N ARG A 63 3.13 16.24 -4.21
CA ARG A 63 1.95 16.20 -3.32
C ARG A 63 1.74 14.80 -2.74
N THR A 64 1.83 13.76 -3.57
CA THR A 64 1.72 12.37 -3.12
C THR A 64 2.79 12.05 -2.09
N LEU A 65 4.04 12.44 -2.36
CA LEU A 65 5.14 12.21 -1.42
C LEU A 65 4.90 12.91 -0.08
N GLN A 66 4.46 14.18 -0.09
CA GLN A 66 4.12 14.93 1.12
C GLN A 66 2.97 14.31 1.93
N LEU A 67 1.94 13.79 1.26
CA LEU A 67 0.86 13.08 1.93
C LEU A 67 1.36 11.79 2.58
N GLN A 68 2.24 11.05 1.91
CA GLN A 68 2.82 9.83 2.47
C GLN A 68 3.73 10.12 3.67
N THR A 69 4.59 11.14 3.59
CA THR A 69 5.45 11.51 4.73
C THR A 69 4.64 11.99 5.93
N THR A 70 3.56 12.75 5.70
CA THR A 70 2.65 13.19 6.77
C THR A 70 1.90 12.00 7.37
N LYS A 71 1.40 11.08 6.53
CA LYS A 71 0.66 9.90 6.98
C LYS A 71 1.53 8.94 7.79
N LEU A 72 2.81 8.82 7.45
CA LEU A 72 3.76 7.90 8.08
C LEU A 72 4.62 8.55 9.16
N ASP A 73 4.32 9.81 9.50
CA ASP A 73 5.02 10.59 10.52
C ASP A 73 6.55 10.61 10.32
N ILE A 74 6.97 10.98 9.09
CA ILE A 74 8.38 11.12 8.71
C ILE A 74 8.76 12.60 8.82
N ASP A 75 9.67 12.91 9.73
CA ASP A 75 10.18 14.27 9.91
C ASP A 75 11.26 14.59 8.87
N VAL A 76 10.83 15.18 7.75
CA VAL A 76 11.72 15.62 6.67
C VAL A 76 12.63 16.77 7.12
N ALA A 77 12.19 17.60 8.07
CA ALA A 77 13.00 18.72 8.55
C ALA A 77 14.18 18.22 9.39
N ALA A 78 13.94 17.21 10.24
CA ALA A 78 15.01 16.53 10.97
C ALA A 78 16.04 15.89 10.02
N ILE A 79 15.59 15.19 8.97
CA ILE A 79 16.49 14.57 7.98
C ILE A 79 17.36 15.62 7.28
N ARG A 80 16.78 16.76 6.91
CA ARG A 80 17.50 17.85 6.24
C ARG A 80 18.53 18.54 7.16
N ASN A 81 18.21 18.67 8.44
CA ASN A 81 19.06 19.37 9.42
C ASN A 81 20.05 18.44 10.13
N GLY A 82 19.86 17.12 10.07
CA GLY A 82 20.67 16.11 10.75
C GLY A 82 21.97 15.73 10.03
N LYS A 83 22.45 16.60 9.13
CA LYS A 83 23.80 16.53 8.57
C LYS A 83 24.74 17.45 9.33
#